data_AF-A0A5B2W1W0-F1
#
_entry.id   AF-A0A5B2W1W0-F1
#
_cell.length_a   1.000
_cell.length_b   1.000
_cell.length_c   1.000
_cell.angle_alpha   90.00
_cell.angle_beta   90.00
_cell.angle_gamma   90.00
#
_symmetry.space_group_name_H-M   'P 1'
#
loop_
_entity.id
_entity.type
_entity.pdbx_description
1 polymer ?
#
loop_
_entity_poly.entity_id
_entity_poly.type
_entity_poly.pdbx_seq_one_letter_code
_entity_poly.pdbx_strand_id
1 'polypeptide(L)'
;MEENFSNYFNQTGKVAKEYLETRLDLIKLQAAGKLSKALGLFFSLTMAFLLFFFVIVFLGMVVGFWIGELTGSYTIGFSCAAGLFVLLLIIMLIFRKALIQRPLSNMLVQELLGEMDDKDEEHEPVA
;
A
#
# COMPACT_ATOMS: atom_id res chain seq x y z
N MET A 1 -47.77 10.95 34.71
CA MET A 1 -47.66 10.38 33.35
C MET A 1 -46.34 10.76 32.66
N GLU A 2 -45.67 11.85 33.07
CA GLU A 2 -44.41 12.34 32.48
C GLU A 2 -43.15 11.52 32.81
N GLU A 3 -43.08 10.84 33.97
CA GLU A 3 -41.88 10.10 34.39
C GLU A 3 -41.57 8.87 33.52
N ASN A 4 -42.59 8.25 32.93
CA ASN A 4 -42.41 7.09 32.05
C ASN A 4 -41.78 7.49 30.70
N PHE A 5 -42.16 8.65 30.15
CA PHE A 5 -41.68 9.14 28.86
C PHE A 5 -40.17 9.45 28.87
N SER A 6 -39.67 10.01 29.98
CA SER A 6 -38.23 10.26 30.19
C SER A 6 -37.41 8.96 30.30
N ASN A 7 -38.01 7.90 30.84
CA ASN A 7 -37.36 6.60 30.98
C ASN A 7 -37.22 5.89 29.63
N TYR A 8 -38.24 5.96 28.77
CA TYR A 8 -38.17 5.46 27.39
C TYR A 8 -37.12 6.21 26.56
N PHE A 9 -37.04 7.54 26.68
CA PHE A 9 -36.05 8.33 25.96
C PHE A 9 -34.61 8.01 26.40
N ASN A 10 -34.40 7.77 27.71
CA ASN A 10 -33.12 7.30 28.23
C ASN A 10 -32.76 5.87 27.80
N GLN A 11 -33.73 4.97 27.69
CA GLN A 11 -33.51 3.62 27.19
C GLN A 11 -33.19 3.60 25.69
N THR A 12 -33.92 4.36 24.87
CA THR A 12 -33.61 4.50 23.43
C THR A 12 -32.25 5.17 23.21
N GLY A 13 -31.92 6.18 24.02
CA GLY A 13 -30.58 6.80 24.03
C GLY A 13 -29.47 5.81 24.39
N LYS A 14 -29.70 4.90 25.35
CA LYS A 14 -28.75 3.83 25.69
C LYS A 14 -28.54 2.85 24.54
N VAL A 15 -29.61 2.35 23.94
CA VAL A 15 -29.51 1.40 22.82
C VAL A 15 -28.84 2.05 21.60
N ALA A 16 -29.15 3.31 21.29
CA ALA A 16 -28.50 4.06 20.22
C ALA A 16 -27.00 4.27 20.50
N LYS A 17 -26.62 4.52 21.76
CA LYS A 17 -25.23 4.68 22.18
C LYS A 17 -24.45 3.37 22.07
N GLU A 18 -25.04 2.25 22.49
CA GLU A 18 -24.46 0.91 22.42
C GLU A 18 -24.28 0.43 20.96
N TYR A 19 -25.22 0.79 20.07
CA TYR A 19 -25.10 0.57 18.63
C TYR A 19 -23.98 1.41 18.01
N LEU A 20 -23.87 2.68 18.40
CA LEU A 20 -22.79 3.55 17.95
C LEU A 20 -21.41 3.06 18.43
N GLU A 21 -21.32 2.61 19.68
CA GLU A 21 -20.11 2.08 20.28
C GLU A 21 -19.65 0.80 19.54
N THR A 22 -20.58 -0.11 19.27
CA THR A 22 -20.31 -1.33 18.49
C THR A 22 -19.86 -1.00 17.06
N ARG A 23 -20.50 -0.03 16.39
CA ARG A 23 -20.07 0.38 15.04
C ARG A 23 -18.70 1.06 15.05
N LEU A 24 -18.37 1.82 16.08
CA LEU A 24 -17.04 2.43 16.24
C LEU A 24 -15.95 1.38 16.46
N ASP A 25 -16.24 0.33 17.24
CA ASP A 25 -15.29 -0.77 17.45
C ASP A 25 -15.09 -1.59 16.18
N LEU A 26 -16.14 -1.84 15.39
CA LEU A 26 -16.00 -2.47 14.07
C LEU A 26 -15.13 -1.62 13.12
N ILE A 27 -15.34 -0.31 13.08
CA ILE A 27 -14.52 0.61 12.25
C ILE A 27 -13.06 0.60 12.72
N LYS A 28 -12.80 0.63 14.02
CA LYS A 28 -11.43 0.53 14.57
C LYS A 28 -10.75 -0.78 14.19
N LEU A 29 -11.46 -1.90 14.31
CA LEU A 29 -10.91 -3.21 14.02
C LEU A 29 -10.62 -3.39 12.53
N GLN A 30 -11.56 -2.97 11.67
CA GLN A 30 -11.40 -3.00 10.21
C GLN A 30 -10.31 -2.02 9.75
N ALA A 31 -10.20 -0.84 10.36
CA ALA A 31 -9.12 0.11 10.11
C ALA A 31 -7.76 -0.46 10.53
N ALA A 32 -7.65 -1.07 11.70
CA ALA A 32 -6.41 -1.69 12.17
C ALA A 32 -5.96 -2.84 11.25
N GLY A 33 -6.90 -3.69 10.81
CA GLY A 33 -6.64 -4.76 9.84
C GLY A 33 -6.16 -4.22 8.49
N LYS A 34 -6.89 -3.25 7.91
CA LYS A 34 -6.54 -2.62 6.63
C LYS A 34 -5.19 -1.88 6.70
N LEU A 35 -4.91 -1.18 7.80
CA LEU A 35 -3.63 -0.53 8.05
C LEU A 35 -2.49 -1.55 8.16
N SER A 36 -2.69 -2.65 8.88
CA SER A 36 -1.66 -3.69 9.04
C SER A 36 -1.33 -4.36 7.70
N LYS A 37 -2.35 -4.63 6.87
CA LYS A 37 -2.16 -5.17 5.52
C LYS A 37 -1.45 -4.18 4.60
N ALA A 38 -1.86 -2.90 4.64
CA ALA A 38 -1.19 -1.85 3.87
C ALA A 38 0.28 -1.70 4.30
N LEU A 39 0.56 -1.65 5.60
CA LEU A 39 1.92 -1.57 6.14
C LEU A 39 2.76 -2.78 5.74
N GLY A 40 2.21 -3.99 5.79
CA GLY A 40 2.90 -5.21 5.33
C GLY A 40 3.28 -5.15 3.85
N LEU A 41 2.37 -4.65 3.01
CA LEU A 41 2.63 -4.46 1.58
C LEU A 41 3.63 -3.35 1.29
N PHE A 42 3.51 -2.21 1.99
CA PHE A 42 4.51 -1.15 1.91
C PHE A 42 5.88 -1.68 2.29
N PHE A 43 5.99 -2.44 3.39
CA PHE A 43 7.26 -2.99 3.85
C PHE A 43 7.85 -3.99 2.85
N SER A 44 7.03 -4.91 2.33
CA SER A 44 7.46 -5.88 1.30
C SER A 44 7.93 -5.18 0.02
N LEU A 45 7.17 -4.18 -0.46
CA LEU A 45 7.53 -3.41 -1.64
C LEU A 45 8.80 -2.58 -1.41
N THR A 46 8.93 -1.93 -0.27
CA THR A 46 10.14 -1.18 0.11
C THR A 46 11.36 -2.09 0.18
N MET A 47 11.23 -3.29 0.77
CA MET A 47 12.32 -4.26 0.86
C MET A 47 12.77 -4.74 -0.53
N ALA A 48 11.81 -5.10 -1.39
CA ALA A 48 12.11 -5.49 -2.77
C ALA A 48 12.75 -4.36 -3.57
N PHE A 49 12.23 -3.13 -3.43
CA PHE A 49 12.77 -1.95 -4.09
C PHE A 49 14.21 -1.65 -3.63
N LEU A 50 14.48 -1.76 -2.32
CA LEU A 50 15.82 -1.58 -1.76
C LEU A 50 16.81 -2.61 -2.33
N LEU A 51 16.42 -3.88 -2.37
CA LEU A 51 17.28 -4.94 -2.94
C LEU A 51 17.57 -4.69 -4.42
N PHE A 52 16.54 -4.33 -5.19
CA PHE A 52 16.69 -4.00 -6.61
C PHE A 52 17.61 -2.79 -6.83
N PHE A 53 17.48 -1.76 -6.00
CA PHE A 53 18.37 -0.59 -6.02
C PHE A 53 19.84 -0.99 -5.81
N PHE A 54 20.12 -1.86 -4.84
CA PHE A 54 21.47 -2.38 -4.62
C PHE A 54 22.04 -3.09 -5.85
N VAL A 55 21.27 -3.98 -6.48
CA VAL A 55 21.70 -4.70 -7.69
C VAL A 55 22.10 -3.73 -8.80
N ILE A 56 21.28 -2.71 -9.04
CA ILE A 56 21.59 -1.66 -10.02
C ILE A 56 22.89 -0.93 -9.67
N VAL A 57 23.08 -0.59 -8.38
CA VAL A 57 24.29 0.10 -7.94
C VAL A 57 25.55 -0.72 -8.21
N PHE A 58 25.53 -2.01 -7.90
CA PHE A 58 26.63 -2.93 -8.21
C PHE A 58 26.89 -3.03 -9.71
N LEU A 59 25.84 -3.15 -10.53
CA LEU A 59 25.96 -3.16 -12.00
C LEU A 59 26.63 -1.88 -12.53
N GLY A 60 26.21 -0.71 -12.03
CA GLY A 60 26.83 0.56 -12.39
C GLY A 60 28.30 0.64 -11.99
N MET A 61 28.67 0.09 -10.82
CA MET A 61 30.09 -0.02 -10.43
C MET A 61 30.87 -0.90 -11.40
N VAL A 62 30.35 -2.09 -11.77
CA VAL A 62 31.02 -2.98 -12.74
C VAL A 62 31.26 -2.27 -14.08
N VAL A 63 30.24 -1.61 -14.62
CA VAL A 63 30.35 -0.84 -15.87
C VAL A 63 31.36 0.29 -15.73
N GLY A 64 31.32 1.03 -14.62
CA GLY A 64 32.23 2.13 -14.36
C GLY A 64 33.69 1.70 -14.26
N PHE A 65 33.96 0.57 -13.59
CA PHE A 65 35.30 0.00 -13.53
C PHE A 65 35.76 -0.51 -14.89
N TRP A 66 34.92 -1.24 -15.62
CA TRP A 66 35.29 -1.80 -16.92
C TRP A 66 35.61 -0.72 -17.96
N ILE A 67 34.80 0.34 -18.02
CA ILE A 67 35.05 1.48 -18.91
C ILE A 67 36.28 2.27 -18.44
N GLY A 68 36.44 2.44 -17.13
CA GLY A 68 37.58 3.16 -16.53
C GLY A 68 38.91 2.48 -16.82
N GLU A 69 38.95 1.15 -16.82
CA GLU A 69 40.15 0.36 -17.15
C GLU A 69 40.49 0.47 -18.64
N LEU A 70 39.48 0.43 -19.52
CA LEU A 70 39.64 0.60 -20.97
C LEU A 70 40.14 2.00 -21.38
N THR A 71 39.71 3.04 -20.67
CA THR A 71 40.12 4.43 -20.96
C THR A 71 41.38 4.86 -20.18
N GLY A 72 41.90 4.00 -19.29
CA GLY A 72 43.05 4.33 -18.43
C GLY A 72 42.77 5.46 -17.41
N SER A 73 41.51 5.87 -17.26
CA SER A 73 41.09 6.95 -16.39
C SER A 73 39.75 6.61 -15.74
N TYR A 74 39.78 6.35 -14.43
CA TYR A 74 38.60 6.04 -13.63
C TYR A 74 37.53 7.14 -13.68
N THR A 75 37.93 8.39 -13.93
CA THR A 75 37.05 9.56 -14.03
C THR A 75 36.07 9.44 -15.20
N ILE A 76 36.52 8.91 -16.34
CA ILE A 76 35.67 8.74 -17.53
C ILE A 76 34.73 7.55 -17.32
N GLY A 77 35.24 6.44 -16.76
CA GLY A 77 34.44 5.27 -16.42
C GLY A 77 33.29 5.59 -15.46
N PHE A 78 33.58 6.29 -14.37
CA PHE A 78 32.54 6.72 -13.43
C PHE A 78 31.59 7.76 -14.01
N SER A 79 32.05 8.66 -14.88
CA SER A 79 31.15 9.62 -15.55
C SER A 79 30.15 8.92 -16.46
N CYS A 80 30.57 7.87 -17.17
CA CYS A 80 29.67 7.05 -17.98
C CYS A 80 28.69 6.26 -17.11
N ALA A 81 29.15 5.68 -16.00
CA ALA A 81 28.28 5.00 -15.04
C ALA A 81 27.25 5.98 -14.44
N ALA A 82 27.67 7.19 -14.06
CA ALA A 82 26.78 8.25 -13.57
C ALA A 82 25.71 8.63 -14.61
N GLY A 83 26.09 8.77 -15.89
CA GLY A 83 25.13 8.97 -16.97
C GLY A 83 24.11 7.82 -17.07
N LEU A 84 24.57 6.58 -16.94
CA LEU A 84 23.70 5.39 -16.93
C LEU A 84 22.74 5.40 -15.74
N PHE A 85 23.19 5.79 -14.54
CA PHE A 85 22.32 5.97 -13.37
C PHE A 85 21.27 7.07 -13.58
N VAL A 86 21.64 8.22 -14.17
CA VAL A 86 20.69 9.30 -14.47
C VAL A 86 19.61 8.82 -15.44
N LEU A 87 20.01 8.07 -16.47
CA LEU A 87 19.08 7.49 -17.44
C LEU A 87 18.12 6.49 -16.76
N LEU A 88 18.65 5.62 -15.90
CA LEU A 88 17.87 4.70 -15.08
C LEU A 88 16.91 5.43 -14.13
N LEU A 89 17.33 6.54 -13.54
CA LEU A 89 16.50 7.39 -12.68
C LEU A 89 15.32 7.97 -13.49
N ILE A 90 15.57 8.45 -14.71
CA ILE A 90 14.50 8.94 -15.61
C ILE A 90 13.53 7.80 -15.96
N ILE A 91 14.04 6.63 -16.34
CA ILE A 91 13.20 5.44 -16.62
C ILE A 91 12.36 5.08 -15.40
N MET A 92 12.97 5.07 -14.21
CA MET A 92 12.26 4.79 -12.96
C MET A 92 11.20 5.85 -12.66
N LEU A 93 11.45 7.15 -12.92
CA LEU A 93 10.44 8.20 -12.74
C LEU A 93 9.24 8.02 -13.67
N ILE A 94 9.44 7.54 -14.90
CA ILE A 94 8.36 7.21 -15.84
C ILE A 94 7.61 5.95 -15.37
N PHE A 95 8.34 4.90 -15.01
CA PHE A 95 7.78 3.63 -14.51
C PHE A 95 7.18 3.73 -13.10
N ARG A 96 7.45 4.82 -12.35
CA ARG A 96 6.89 5.09 -11.01
C ARG A 96 5.38 4.90 -10.98
N LYS A 97 4.68 5.35 -12.02
CA LYS A 97 3.23 5.17 -12.14
C LYS A 97 2.84 3.69 -12.30
N ALA A 98 3.60 2.91 -13.07
CA ALA A 98 3.28 1.52 -13.36
C ALA A 98 3.64 0.55 -12.22
N LEU A 99 4.79 0.73 -11.55
CA LEU A 99 5.29 -0.17 -10.50
C LEU A 99 4.62 0.05 -9.14
N ILE A 100 4.22 1.29 -8.81
CA ILE A 100 3.63 1.60 -7.50
C ILE A 100 2.10 1.66 -7.57
N GLN A 101 1.51 2.29 -8.60
CA GLN A 101 0.05 2.46 -8.61
C GLN A 101 -0.68 1.15 -8.94
N ARG A 102 -0.14 0.29 -9.81
CA ARG A 102 -0.85 -0.93 -10.23
C ARG A 102 -0.97 -2.00 -9.15
N PRO A 103 0.09 -2.43 -8.44
CA PRO A 103 -0.08 -3.45 -7.40
C PRO A 103 -0.88 -2.91 -6.21
N LEU A 104 -0.68 -1.64 -5.84
CA LEU A 104 -1.42 -1.02 -4.74
C LEU A 104 -2.91 -0.89 -5.06
N SER A 105 -3.25 -0.50 -6.29
CA SER A 105 -4.65 -0.42 -6.73
C SER A 105 -5.28 -1.80 -6.89
N ASN A 106 -4.58 -2.80 -7.45
CA ASN A 106 -5.15 -4.15 -7.59
C ASN A 106 -5.40 -4.81 -6.24
N MET A 107 -4.52 -4.61 -5.25
CA MET A 107 -4.74 -5.15 -3.90
C MET A 107 -5.88 -4.44 -3.17
N LEU A 108 -5.98 -3.12 -3.29
CA LEU A 108 -7.11 -2.37 -2.72
C LEU A 108 -8.44 -2.74 -3.40
N VAL A 109 -8.44 -2.89 -4.73
CA VAL A 109 -9.63 -3.26 -5.50
C VAL A 109 -10.06 -4.70 -5.20
N GLN A 110 -9.14 -5.64 -5.02
CA GLN A 110 -9.48 -7.02 -4.65
C GLN A 110 -10.01 -7.11 -3.22
N GLU A 111 -9.47 -6.34 -2.27
CA GLU A 111 -10.00 -6.28 -0.90
C GLU A 111 -11.39 -5.62 -0.84
N LEU A 112 -11.60 -4.56 -1.62
CA LEU A 112 -12.89 -3.84 -1.64
C LEU A 112 -13.97 -4.60 -2.42
N LEU A 113 -13.62 -5.26 -3.53
CA LEU A 113 -14.56 -6.10 -4.29
C LEU A 113 -14.86 -7.41 -3.58
N GLY A 114 -13.89 -8.02 -2.89
CA GLY A 114 -14.14 -9.21 -2.07
C GLY A 114 -15.14 -8.93 -0.94
N GLU A 115 -15.15 -7.71 -0.40
CA GLU A 115 -16.12 -7.30 0.62
C GLU A 115 -17.48 -6.80 0.05
N MET A 116 -17.59 -6.67 -1.28
CA MET A 116 -18.86 -6.42 -1.98
C MET A 116 -19.53 -7.72 -2.42
N ASP A 117 -18.77 -8.74 -2.83
CA ASP A 117 -19.31 -10.04 -3.27
C ASP A 117 -19.93 -10.84 -2.12
N ASP A 118 -19.34 -10.79 -0.91
CA ASP A 118 -19.89 -11.45 0.29
C ASP A 118 -21.22 -10.83 0.80
N LYS A 119 -21.63 -9.65 0.29
CA LYS A 119 -22.90 -9.00 0.68
C LYS A 119 -24.07 -9.28 -0.24
N ASP A 120 -23.81 -9.83 -1.43
CA ASP A 120 -24.85 -10.10 -2.42
C ASP A 120 -25.33 -11.56 -2.39
N GLU A 121 -24.61 -12.49 -1.73
CA GLU A 121 -25.04 -13.90 -1.60
C GLU A 121 -25.89 -14.22 -0.36
N GLU A 122 -26.06 -13.33 0.63
CA GLU A 122 -26.87 -13.62 1.84
C GLU A 122 -28.37 -13.22 1.72
N HIS A 123 -28.83 -12.90 0.51
CA HIS A 123 -30.22 -12.54 0.22
C HIS A 123 -30.82 -13.29 -0.99
N GLU A 124 -30.79 -14.63 -0.98
CA GLU A 124 -31.86 -15.41 -1.61
C GLU A 124 -32.80 -16.01 -0.55
N PRO A 125 -34.09 -15.64 -0.52
CA PRO A 125 -35.08 -16.30 0.33
C PRO A 125 -35.34 -17.72 -0.18
N VAL A 126 -35.14 -18.68 0.72
CA VAL A 126 -35.61 -20.06 0.62
C VAL A 126 -37.09 -20.06 0.23
N ALA A 127 -37.41 -20.65 -0.92
CA ALA A 127 -38.76 -20.97 -1.37
C ALA A 127 -39.00 -22.48 -1.25
#